data_AF-A0A1Q3XBS0-F1
#
_entry.id   AF-A0A1Q3XBS0-F1
#
_cell.length_a   1.000
_cell.length_b   1.000
_cell.length_c   1.000
_cell.angle_alpha   90.00
_cell.angle_beta   90.00
_cell.angle_gamma   90.00
#
_symmetry.space_group_name_H-M   'P 1'
#
loop_
_entity.id
_entity.type
_entity.pdbx_description
1 polymer ?
#
loop_
_entity_poly.entity_id
_entity_poly.type
_entity_poly.pdbx_seq_one_letter_code
_entity_poly.pdbx_strand_id
1 'polypeptide(L)'
;MIARGFTGRVNIIFNQKDGSPVKYDNKARVYDIPSNGLLLTQFTKNDGYINRKYFLKEDNGQLMPLKKFDADEMEKATPALKNETGIYLDGISGVYGNNIPYQEFIVSSYSGLHNYYTKGYMDSFDVKVREAIGH
;
A
#
# COMPACT_ATOMS: atom_id res chain seq x y z
N MET A 1 -4.63 -4.48 -6.17
CA MET A 1 -3.80 -5.57 -6.69
C MET A 1 -2.35 -5.17 -6.50
N ILE A 2 -1.56 -6.08 -5.94
CA ILE A 2 -0.13 -5.91 -5.68
C ILE A 2 0.62 -6.87 -6.59
N ALA A 3 1.69 -6.41 -7.22
CA ALA A 3 2.49 -7.25 -8.10
C ALA A 3 3.22 -8.36 -7.32
N ARG A 4 3.38 -9.53 -7.94
CA ARG A 4 4.17 -10.64 -7.38
C ARG A 4 5.57 -10.16 -6.99
N GLY A 5 6.02 -10.55 -5.79
CA GLY A 5 7.34 -10.18 -5.27
C GLY A 5 7.48 -8.76 -4.73
N PHE A 6 6.46 -7.90 -4.86
CA PHE A 6 6.50 -6.58 -4.25
C PHE A 6 6.47 -6.69 -2.72
N THR A 7 7.43 -6.05 -2.07
CA THR A 7 7.45 -5.81 -0.62
C THR A 7 7.88 -4.37 -0.38
N GLY A 8 7.22 -3.68 0.54
CA GLY A 8 7.48 -2.28 0.83
C GLY A 8 6.24 -1.48 1.19
N ARG A 9 6.49 -0.21 1.49
CA ARG A 9 5.47 0.79 1.73
C ARG A 9 4.73 1.12 0.45
N VAL A 10 3.42 1.25 0.56
CA VAL A 10 2.53 1.67 -0.52
C VAL A 10 1.85 2.96 -0.13
N ASN A 11 1.90 3.96 -1.01
CA ASN A 11 1.07 5.15 -0.93
C ASN A 11 0.12 5.25 -2.11
N ILE A 12 -1.17 5.37 -1.81
CA ILE A 12 -2.22 5.74 -2.76
C ILE A 12 -2.48 7.23 -2.57
N ILE A 13 -2.07 8.02 -3.55
CA ILE A 13 -2.16 9.49 -3.56
C ILE A 13 -3.37 9.88 -4.41
N PHE A 14 -4.34 10.55 -3.79
CA PHE A 14 -5.64 10.87 -4.38
C PHE A 14 -5.66 12.23 -5.06
N ASN A 15 -6.72 12.51 -5.82
CA ASN A 15 -6.97 13.79 -6.50
C ASN A 15 -5.88 14.18 -7.53
N GLN A 16 -5.21 13.19 -8.13
CA GLN A 16 -4.14 13.43 -9.10
C GLN A 16 -4.73 13.49 -10.50
N LYS A 17 -4.81 14.68 -11.11
CA LYS A 17 -5.43 14.92 -12.43
C LYS A 17 -4.85 14.01 -13.52
N ASP A 18 -3.52 13.88 -13.52
CA ASP A 18 -2.78 13.07 -14.50
C ASP A 18 -2.42 11.67 -13.94
N GLY A 19 -3.04 11.27 -12.83
CA GLY A 19 -2.86 9.96 -12.22
C GLY A 19 -3.63 8.84 -12.93
N SER A 20 -3.53 7.63 -12.37
CA SER A 20 -4.25 6.47 -12.86
C SER A 20 -5.76 6.72 -12.87
N PRO A 21 -6.46 6.39 -13.99
CA PRO A 21 -7.88 6.65 -14.12
C PRO A 21 -8.69 5.84 -13.10
N VAL A 22 -9.86 6.35 -12.76
CA VAL A 22 -10.78 5.66 -11.86
C VAL A 22 -11.19 4.30 -12.46
N LYS A 23 -11.04 3.24 -11.68
CA LYS A 23 -11.35 1.88 -12.10
C LYS A 23 -12.23 1.19 -11.07
N TYR A 24 -13.33 0.62 -11.53
CA TYR A 24 -14.25 -0.13 -10.70
C TYR A 24 -14.34 -1.58 -11.18
N ASP A 25 -14.50 -2.49 -10.24
CA ASP A 25 -15.01 -3.83 -10.48
C ASP A 25 -16.34 -3.93 -9.72
N ASN A 26 -17.44 -4.01 -10.46
CA ASN A 26 -18.79 -3.81 -9.96
C ASN A 26 -18.93 -2.45 -9.22
N LYS A 27 -19.04 -2.48 -7.89
CA LYS A 27 -19.14 -1.29 -7.02
C LYS A 27 -17.88 -1.03 -6.20
N ALA A 28 -16.83 -1.84 -6.37
CA ALA A 28 -15.58 -1.72 -5.62
C ALA A 28 -14.55 -0.91 -6.42
N ARG A 29 -13.87 0.03 -5.76
CA ARG A 29 -12.73 0.73 -6.33
C ARG A 29 -11.55 -0.22 -6.47
N VAL A 30 -10.92 -0.22 -7.64
CA VAL A 30 -9.79 -1.07 -7.96
C VAL A 30 -8.54 -0.22 -8.06
N TYR A 31 -7.52 -0.61 -7.30
CA TYR A 31 -6.22 0.03 -7.30
C TYR A 31 -5.18 -0.98 -7.78
N ASP A 32 -4.47 -0.65 -8.86
CA ASP A 32 -3.33 -1.42 -9.37
C ASP A 32 -2.06 -0.76 -8.82
N ILE A 33 -1.38 -1.41 -7.86
CA ILE A 33 -0.22 -0.83 -7.18
C ILE A 33 1.01 -0.98 -8.06
N PRO A 34 1.69 0.12 -8.45
CA PRO A 34 2.92 0.04 -9.23
C PRO A 34 4.06 -0.58 -8.41
N SER A 35 5.08 -1.09 -9.10
CA SER A 35 6.23 -1.77 -8.47
C SER A 35 7.06 -0.86 -7.55
N ASN A 36 6.93 0.46 -7.66
CA ASN A 36 7.58 1.43 -6.79
C ASN A 36 6.78 1.74 -5.51
N GLY A 37 5.57 1.18 -5.35
CA GLY A 37 4.69 1.42 -4.21
C GLY A 37 3.94 2.75 -4.25
N LEU A 38 4.10 3.60 -5.27
CA LEU A 38 3.44 4.90 -5.36
C LEU A 38 2.36 4.88 -6.44
N LEU A 39 1.10 4.88 -6.02
CA LEU A 39 -0.05 4.99 -6.90
C LEU A 39 -0.64 6.40 -6.85
N LEU A 40 -0.46 7.16 -7.92
CA LEU A 40 -1.20 8.40 -8.15
C LEU A 40 -2.52 8.05 -8.82
N THR A 41 -3.63 8.57 -8.32
CA THR A 41 -4.95 8.25 -8.86
C THR A 41 -5.88 9.46 -8.93
N GLN A 42 -6.73 9.45 -9.95
CA GLN A 42 -7.83 10.40 -10.12
C GLN A 42 -8.98 10.17 -9.13
N PHE A 43 -8.98 9.05 -8.38
CA PHE A 43 -9.96 8.85 -7.32
C PHE A 43 -9.87 10.00 -6.29
N THR A 44 -11.03 10.43 -5.82
CA THR A 44 -11.12 11.18 -4.57
C THR A 44 -10.82 10.25 -3.39
N LYS A 45 -10.26 10.78 -2.30
CA LYS A 45 -10.06 9.96 -1.10
C LYS A 45 -11.40 9.39 -0.63
N ASN A 46 -11.40 8.13 -0.20
CA ASN A 46 -12.55 7.53 0.46
C ASN A 46 -12.38 7.68 1.98
N ASP A 47 -13.43 8.11 2.66
CA ASP A 47 -13.45 8.32 4.12
C ASP A 47 -14.43 7.34 4.80
N GLY A 48 -14.27 7.17 6.12
CA GLY A 48 -15.09 6.26 6.92
C GLY A 48 -14.53 4.84 7.03
N TYR A 49 -15.37 3.88 7.43
CA TYR A 49 -14.99 2.48 7.54
C TYR A 49 -14.87 1.84 6.15
N ILE A 50 -13.67 1.40 5.79
CA ILE A 50 -13.39 0.84 4.47
C ILE A 50 -13.00 -0.63 4.62
N ASN A 51 -13.82 -1.52 4.09
CA ASN A 51 -13.50 -2.94 4.02
C ASN A 51 -12.53 -3.22 2.85
N ARG A 52 -11.24 -2.93 3.05
CA ARG A 52 -10.20 -3.15 2.03
C ARG A 52 -9.91 -4.65 1.88
N LYS A 53 -9.84 -5.09 0.62
CA LYS A 53 -9.40 -6.42 0.21
C LYS A 53 -8.12 -6.29 -0.61
N TYR A 54 -7.13 -7.10 -0.28
CA TYR A 54 -5.82 -7.07 -0.90
C TYR A 54 -5.58 -8.38 -1.64
N PHE A 55 -4.98 -8.26 -2.82
CA PHE A 55 -4.73 -9.39 -3.70
C PHE A 55 -3.33 -9.27 -4.28
N LEU A 56 -2.56 -10.36 -4.20
CA LEU A 56 -1.35 -10.58 -4.99
C LEU A 56 -1.77 -11.02 -6.39
N LYS A 57 -1.21 -10.38 -7.41
CA LYS A 57 -1.42 -10.74 -8.80
C LYS A 57 -0.25 -11.60 -9.26
N GLU A 58 -0.52 -12.87 -9.52
CA GLU A 58 0.45 -13.83 -10.06
C GLU A 58 0.73 -13.58 -11.55
N ASP A 59 1.81 -14.16 -12.07
CA ASP A 59 2.27 -13.96 -13.45
C ASP A 59 1.24 -14.48 -14.48
N ASN A 60 0.45 -15.50 -14.11
CA ASN A 60 -0.65 -16.04 -14.91
C ASN A 60 -1.94 -15.20 -14.83
N GLY A 61 -1.93 -14.07 -14.10
CA GLY A 61 -3.08 -13.20 -13.89
C GLY A 61 -4.01 -13.62 -12.74
N GLN A 62 -3.74 -14.74 -12.07
CA GLN A 62 -4.52 -15.17 -10.91
C GLN A 62 -4.37 -14.20 -9.74
N LEU A 63 -5.47 -13.99 -9.01
CA LEU A 63 -5.50 -13.14 -7.82
C LEU A 63 -5.54 -14.01 -6.56
N MET A 64 -4.49 -13.93 -5.74
CA MET A 64 -4.44 -14.60 -4.43
C MET A 64 -4.72 -13.58 -3.32
N PRO A 65 -5.66 -13.85 -2.40
CA PRO A 65 -5.95 -12.94 -1.30
C PRO A 65 -4.76 -12.82 -0.35
N LEU A 66 -4.46 -11.59 0.08
CA LEU A 66 -3.47 -11.32 1.13
C LEU A 66 -4.19 -11.09 2.47
N LYS A 67 -3.63 -11.67 3.53
CA LYS A 67 -4.09 -11.44 4.90
C LYS A 67 -3.65 -10.07 5.38
N LYS A 68 -4.47 -9.49 6.26
CA LYS A 68 -4.10 -8.32 7.06
C LYS A 68 -3.58 -8.83 8.39
N PHE A 69 -2.46 -8.29 8.82
CA PHE A 69 -1.81 -8.66 10.07
C PHE A 69 -1.79 -7.45 10.99
N ASP A 70 -2.13 -7.70 12.25
CA ASP A 70 -1.87 -6.79 13.35
C ASP A 70 -0.46 -7.05 13.89
N ALA A 71 0.34 -5.99 14.06
CA ALA A 71 1.74 -6.14 14.47
C ALA A 71 1.87 -6.71 15.90
N ASP A 72 0.95 -6.37 16.79
CA ASP A 72 0.96 -6.81 18.20
C ASP A 72 0.54 -8.28 18.29
N GLU A 73 -0.40 -8.72 17.45
CA GLU A 73 -0.74 -10.15 17.32
C GLU A 73 0.44 -10.95 16.75
N MET A 74 1.16 -10.36 15.79
CA MET A 74 2.30 -11.01 15.14
C MET A 74 3.51 -11.16 16.05
N GLU A 75 3.67 -10.37 17.11
CA GLU A 75 4.73 -10.56 18.11
C GLU A 75 4.70 -11.97 18.73
N LYS A 76 3.50 -12.49 18.97
CA LYS A 76 3.26 -13.80 19.60
C LYS A 76 3.13 -14.94 18.58
N ALA A 77 3.20 -14.63 17.29
CA ALA A 77 3.01 -15.60 16.22
C ALA A 77 4.18 -16.59 16.08
N THR A 78 3.89 -17.73 15.45
CA THR A 78 4.90 -18.74 15.11
C THR A 78 5.90 -18.19 14.09
N PRO A 79 7.15 -18.73 14.03
CA PRO A 79 8.12 -18.31 13.03
C PRO A 79 7.63 -18.44 11.58
N ALA A 80 6.83 -19.49 11.29
CA ALA A 80 6.25 -19.69 9.96
C ALA A 80 5.30 -18.53 9.59
N LEU A 81 4.41 -18.14 10.51
CA LEU A 81 3.49 -17.03 10.28
C LEU A 81 4.23 -15.69 10.19
N LYS A 82 5.29 -15.48 11.00
CA LYS A 82 6.14 -14.28 10.96
C LYS A 82 6.84 -14.08 9.61
N ASN A 83 7.01 -15.14 8.82
CA ASN A 83 7.58 -15.09 7.48
C ASN A 83 6.53 -15.05 6.37
N GLU A 84 5.24 -15.16 6.68
CA GLU A 84 4.15 -15.01 5.71
C GLU A 84 4.04 -13.55 5.27
N THR A 85 4.02 -13.31 3.95
CA THR A 85 3.78 -11.98 3.39
C THR A 85 2.30 -11.62 3.51
N GLY A 86 2.03 -10.43 4.05
CA GLY A 86 0.68 -9.87 4.13
C GLY A 86 0.71 -8.35 4.20
N ILE A 87 -0.39 -7.80 4.67
CA ILE A 87 -0.62 -6.36 4.77
C ILE A 87 -0.50 -5.93 6.22
N TYR A 88 0.36 -4.96 6.47
CA TYR A 88 0.53 -4.29 7.75
C TYR A 88 0.09 -2.84 7.63
N LEU A 89 -0.32 -2.26 8.76
CA LEU A 89 -0.72 -0.85 8.86
C LEU A 89 -1.84 -0.47 7.87
N ASP A 90 -2.83 -1.36 7.67
CA ASP A 90 -4.02 -1.04 6.87
C ASP A 90 -4.76 0.16 7.46
N GLY A 91 -4.95 1.19 6.64
CA GLY A 91 -5.86 2.29 6.96
C GLY A 91 -5.18 3.55 7.48
N ILE A 92 -3.84 3.62 7.47
CA ILE A 92 -3.16 4.90 7.66
C ILE A 92 -3.63 5.85 6.56
N SER A 93 -4.07 7.03 6.98
CA SER A 93 -4.46 8.11 6.09
C SER A 93 -3.72 9.37 6.52
N GLY A 94 -3.30 10.16 5.55
CA GLY A 94 -2.60 11.41 5.82
C GLY A 94 -2.78 12.39 4.69
N VAL A 95 -2.05 13.49 4.82
CA VAL A 95 -2.06 14.60 3.88
C VAL A 95 -0.60 15.05 3.70
N TYR A 96 -0.12 15.00 2.47
CA TYR A 96 1.13 15.66 2.09
C TYR A 96 0.87 17.17 1.89
N GLY A 97 1.94 17.96 1.72
CA GLY A 97 1.83 19.39 1.44
C GLY A 97 0.78 19.72 0.37
N ASN A 98 0.22 20.94 0.42
CA ASN A 98 -0.87 21.37 -0.47
C ASN A 98 -2.18 20.56 -0.38
N ASN A 99 -2.50 19.99 0.80
CA ASN A 99 -3.72 19.20 1.02
C ASN A 99 -3.86 17.97 0.11
N ILE A 100 -2.73 17.36 -0.28
CA ILE A 100 -2.73 16.16 -1.13
C ILE A 100 -3.02 14.93 -0.26
N PRO A 101 -4.22 14.32 -0.35
CA PRO A 101 -4.59 13.23 0.54
C PRO A 101 -3.93 11.92 0.09
N TYR A 102 -3.54 11.09 1.05
CA TYR A 102 -3.04 9.75 0.78
C TYR A 102 -3.60 8.69 1.73
N GLN A 103 -3.51 7.44 1.30
CA GLN A 103 -3.67 6.25 2.14
C GLN A 103 -2.44 5.36 2.01
N GLU A 104 -2.06 4.76 3.13
CA GLU A 104 -0.86 3.96 3.25
C GLU A 104 -1.15 2.57 3.82
N PHE A 105 -0.34 1.61 3.39
CA PHE A 105 -0.18 0.30 3.99
C PHE A 105 1.21 -0.25 3.63
N ILE A 106 1.64 -1.34 4.27
CA ILE A 106 2.92 -1.99 3.96
C ILE A 106 2.66 -3.44 3.56
N VAL A 107 3.29 -3.88 2.46
CA VAL A 107 3.33 -5.28 2.05
C VAL A 107 4.64 -5.89 2.56
N SER A 108 4.57 -6.83 3.50
CA SER A 108 5.78 -7.38 4.13
C SER A 108 5.51 -8.72 4.80
N SER A 109 6.57 -9.44 5.17
CA SER A 109 6.54 -10.36 6.32
C SER A 109 6.72 -9.59 7.64
N TYR A 110 6.38 -10.17 8.78
CA TYR A 110 6.65 -9.54 10.07
C TYR A 110 8.16 -9.38 10.30
N SER A 111 8.95 -10.40 9.94
CA SER A 111 10.41 -10.39 10.06
C SER A 111 11.08 -9.24 9.27
N GLY A 112 10.53 -8.88 8.10
CA GLY A 112 11.04 -7.80 7.25
C GLY A 112 10.46 -6.42 7.56
N LEU A 113 9.41 -6.32 8.38
CA LEU A 113 8.63 -5.09 8.55
C LEU A 113 9.49 -3.92 9.04
N HIS A 114 10.44 -4.18 9.93
CA HIS A 114 11.31 -3.16 10.52
C HIS A 114 12.20 -2.42 9.49
N ASN A 115 12.50 -3.05 8.35
CA ASN A 115 13.32 -2.44 7.30
C ASN A 115 12.66 -1.16 6.73
N TYR A 116 11.33 -1.09 6.77
CA TYR A 116 10.54 0.01 6.23
C TYR A 116 10.37 1.19 7.19
N TYR A 117 10.93 1.09 8.41
CA TYR A 117 10.99 2.21 9.37
C TYR A 117 12.42 2.73 9.56
N THR A 118 13.39 2.20 8.81
CA THR A 118 14.75 2.76 8.87
C THR A 118 14.75 4.17 8.29
N LYS A 119 15.51 5.09 8.92
CA LYS A 119 15.60 6.48 8.45
C LYS A 119 15.96 6.58 6.97
N GLY A 120 16.92 5.78 6.51
CA GLY A 120 17.35 5.77 5.11
C GLY A 120 16.25 5.33 4.14
N TYR A 121 15.44 4.33 4.51
CA TYR A 121 14.29 3.92 3.70
C TYR A 121 13.24 5.03 3.64
N MET A 122 12.88 5.60 4.79
CA MET A 122 11.87 6.65 4.89
C MET A 122 12.28 7.89 4.10
N ASP A 123 13.52 8.37 4.26
CA ASP A 123 14.05 9.50 3.50
C ASP A 123 13.99 9.24 1.99
N SER A 124 14.43 8.05 1.53
CA SER A 124 14.40 7.71 0.11
C SER A 124 12.98 7.63 -0.45
N PHE A 125 12.06 7.08 0.34
CA PHE A 125 10.67 6.96 -0.06
C PHE A 125 9.97 8.34 -0.09
N ASP A 126 10.25 9.22 0.86
CA ASP A 126 9.76 10.60 0.89
C ASP A 126 10.26 11.41 -0.32
N VAL A 127 11.52 11.22 -0.75
CA VAL A 127 12.04 11.82 -1.99
C VAL A 127 11.20 11.38 -3.19
N LYS A 128 10.92 10.08 -3.34
CA LYS A 128 10.09 9.57 -4.43
C LYS A 128 8.67 10.15 -4.39
N VAL A 129 8.09 10.31 -3.20
CA VAL A 129 6.79 10.95 -3.04
C VAL A 129 6.84 12.37 -3.56
N ARG A 130 7.80 13.19 -3.10
CA ARG A 130 7.96 14.59 -3.51
C ARG A 130 8.12 14.75 -5.02
N GLU A 131 9.00 13.95 -5.61
CA GLU A 131 9.20 13.90 -7.07
C GLU A 131 7.89 13.58 -7.80
N ALA A 132 7.11 12.62 -7.28
CA ALA A 132 5.84 12.21 -7.88
C ALA A 132 4.74 13.28 -7.80
N ILE A 133 4.69 14.06 -6.71
CA ILE A 133 3.68 15.12 -6.52
C ILE A 133 4.15 16.50 -7.00
N GLY A 134 5.34 16.61 -7.59
CA GLY A 134 5.88 17.85 -8.17
C GLY A 134 6.41 18.85 -7.15
N HIS A 135 7.00 18.36 -6.04
CA HIS A 135 7.54 19.14 -4.94
C HIS A 135 9.06 19.00 -4.78
#